data_AF-A0A2D5LGQ9-F1
#
_entry.id   AF-A0A2D5LGQ9-F1
#
_cell.length_a   1.000
_cell.length_b   1.000
_cell.length_c   1.000
_cell.angle_alpha   90.00
_cell.angle_beta   90.00
_cell.angle_gamma   90.00
#
_symmetry.space_group_name_H-M   'P 1'
#
loop_
_entity.id
_entity.type
_entity.pdbx_description
1 polymer ?
#
loop_
_entity_poly.entity_id
_entity_poly.type
_entity_poly.pdbx_seq_one_letter_code
_entity_poly.pdbx_strand_id
1 'polypeptide(L)'
;AGGVPRRARADHASPGPAEDELGVLEPDGGMLRVEACVRAWGQLAEQQGAHIRIGEALANLDYDDLLILGSGFSFHNMRAFFAADTAQSRAMNQGFEDWLKDVLSSTSVSESERQEKLRNWEQAPGARFCHPREEHLIPLHVCYGVAGRAADMTDSVVVLNKQAGIFGWFNPA
;
A
#
# COMPACT_ATOMS: atom_id res chain seq x y z
N ALA A 1 -15.64 -61.88 -26.30
CA ALA A 1 -15.94 -61.05 -25.11
C ALA A 1 -14.66 -60.92 -24.30
N GLY A 2 -14.27 -59.71 -23.89
CA GLY A 2 -13.08 -59.47 -23.08
C GLY A 2 -12.18 -58.38 -23.66
N GLY A 3 -12.60 -57.11 -23.55
CA GLY A 3 -11.76 -55.96 -23.86
C GLY A 3 -10.80 -55.65 -22.71
N VAL A 4 -9.53 -55.44 -23.03
CA VAL A 4 -8.52 -54.89 -22.10
C VAL A 4 -8.58 -53.36 -22.22
N PRO A 5 -8.75 -52.59 -21.13
CA PRO A 5 -8.78 -51.13 -21.22
C PRO A 5 -7.37 -50.59 -21.46
N ARG A 6 -7.24 -49.76 -22.50
CA ARG A 6 -6.05 -48.95 -22.75
C ARG A 6 -5.93 -47.91 -21.63
N ARG A 7 -4.76 -47.82 -21.01
CA ARG A 7 -4.40 -46.73 -20.07
C ARG A 7 -4.62 -45.39 -20.78
N ALA A 8 -5.53 -44.57 -20.24
CA ALA A 8 -5.62 -43.16 -20.59
C ALA A 8 -4.30 -42.47 -20.20
N ARG A 9 -3.70 -41.76 -21.14
CA ARG A 9 -2.70 -40.73 -20.83
C ARG A 9 -3.41 -39.69 -19.99
N ALA A 10 -2.83 -39.32 -18.85
CA ALA A 10 -3.19 -38.09 -18.18
C ALA A 10 -2.76 -36.96 -19.11
N ASP A 11 -3.73 -36.29 -19.72
CA ASP A 11 -3.51 -34.99 -20.31
C ASP A 11 -3.12 -34.06 -19.16
N HIS A 12 -1.82 -33.80 -19.03
CA HIS A 12 -1.35 -32.65 -18.30
C HIS A 12 -1.92 -31.44 -19.04
N ALA A 13 -3.01 -30.89 -18.50
CA ALA A 13 -3.45 -29.56 -18.83
C ALA A 13 -2.23 -28.64 -18.72
N SER A 14 -1.83 -28.05 -19.84
CA SER A 14 -0.87 -26.96 -19.84
C SER A 14 -1.35 -25.94 -18.81
N PRO A 15 -0.51 -25.54 -17.84
CA PRO A 15 -0.86 -24.39 -17.02
C PRO A 15 -1.05 -23.22 -17.98
N GLY A 16 -2.22 -22.58 -17.90
CA GLY A 16 -2.47 -21.32 -18.60
C GLY A 16 -1.41 -20.28 -18.23
N PRO A 17 -1.33 -19.17 -18.97
CA PRO A 17 -0.38 -18.11 -18.66
C PRO A 17 -0.55 -17.71 -17.19
N ALA A 18 0.57 -17.68 -16.47
CA ALA A 18 0.63 -17.23 -15.10
C ALA A 18 -0.02 -15.85 -14.99
N GLU A 19 -0.90 -15.68 -14.01
CA GLU A 19 -1.58 -14.41 -13.67
C GLU A 19 -0.60 -13.40 -13.03
N ASP A 20 0.61 -13.27 -13.60
CA ASP A 20 1.72 -12.43 -13.14
C ASP A 20 1.86 -11.13 -13.96
N GLU A 21 0.76 -10.63 -14.54
CA GLU A 21 0.75 -9.32 -15.21
C GLU A 21 0.08 -8.26 -14.35
N LEU A 22 0.74 -7.11 -14.22
CA LEU A 22 0.12 -5.85 -13.82
C LEU A 22 -1.12 -5.64 -14.71
N GLY A 23 -2.32 -5.87 -14.18
CA GLY A 23 -3.56 -5.71 -14.92
C GLY A 23 -3.89 -4.23 -15.07
N VAL A 24 -3.54 -3.64 -16.21
CA VAL A 24 -4.12 -2.37 -16.66
C VAL A 24 -5.52 -2.69 -17.20
N LEU A 25 -6.55 -2.42 -16.39
CA LEU A 25 -7.94 -2.49 -16.84
C LEU A 25 -8.32 -1.10 -17.36
N GLU A 26 -8.33 -0.94 -18.68
CA GLU A 26 -8.94 0.20 -19.37
C GLU A 26 -10.47 0.03 -19.31
N PRO A 27 -11.23 0.85 -18.57
CA PRO A 27 -12.67 0.89 -18.72
C PRO A 27 -13.01 1.69 -19.98
N ASP A 28 -14.08 1.30 -20.66
CA ASP A 28 -14.66 2.03 -21.79
C ASP A 28 -15.02 3.48 -21.34
N GLY A 29 -14.07 4.41 -21.44
CA GLY A 29 -14.21 5.78 -20.94
C GLY A 29 -13.01 6.33 -20.16
N GLY A 30 -11.80 6.27 -20.72
CA GLY A 30 -10.71 7.24 -20.50
C GLY A 30 -10.01 7.32 -19.14
N MET A 31 -10.47 6.61 -18.10
CA MET A 31 -9.83 6.67 -16.77
C MET A 31 -8.99 5.42 -16.51
N LEU A 32 -7.66 5.55 -16.63
CA LEU A 32 -6.73 4.50 -16.22
C LEU A 32 -6.80 4.32 -14.69
N ARG A 33 -7.25 3.14 -14.25
CA ARG A 33 -7.22 2.73 -12.84
C ARG A 33 -5.99 1.88 -12.58
N VAL A 34 -5.04 2.41 -11.81
CA VAL A 34 -3.96 1.58 -11.26
C VAL A 34 -4.41 1.07 -9.89
N GLU A 35 -4.88 -0.18 -9.86
CA GLU A 35 -5.15 -0.90 -8.61
C GLU A 35 -3.86 -1.59 -8.16
N ALA A 36 -3.12 -0.93 -7.26
CA ALA A 36 -1.95 -1.54 -6.64
C ALA A 36 -2.40 -2.54 -5.56
N CYS A 37 -2.71 -3.78 -5.97
CA CYS A 37 -3.04 -4.85 -5.03
C CYS A 37 -1.77 -5.32 -4.30
N VAL A 38 -1.78 -5.29 -2.96
CA VAL A 38 -0.68 -5.59 -2.02
C VAL A 38 0.12 -6.87 -2.36
N ARG A 39 -0.47 -7.83 -3.08
CA ARG A 39 0.14 -9.14 -3.39
C ARG A 39 1.33 -9.07 -4.36
N ALA A 40 1.38 -8.13 -5.30
CA ALA A 40 2.46 -8.05 -6.30
C ALA A 40 3.76 -7.38 -5.77
N TRP A 41 3.70 -6.74 -4.60
CA TRP A 41 4.76 -5.85 -4.11
C TRP A 41 5.71 -6.52 -3.11
N GLY A 42 5.34 -7.70 -2.61
CA GLY A 42 6.05 -8.40 -1.53
C GLY A 42 7.47 -8.87 -1.87
N GLN A 43 7.89 -8.86 -3.14
CA GLN A 43 9.24 -9.27 -3.55
C GLN A 43 10.25 -8.10 -3.69
N LEU A 44 9.79 -6.84 -3.66
CA LEU A 44 10.66 -5.65 -3.69
C LEU A 44 10.87 -5.04 -2.28
N ALA A 45 10.32 -5.68 -1.25
CA ALA A 45 10.19 -5.16 0.11
C ALA A 45 11.51 -5.06 0.92
N GLU A 46 12.63 -5.58 0.42
CA GLU A 46 13.87 -5.64 1.21
C GLU A 46 14.68 -4.34 1.25
N GLN A 47 14.29 -3.29 0.52
CA GLN A 47 15.02 -2.03 0.51
C GLN A 47 14.18 -0.84 1.00
N GLN A 48 14.65 -0.20 2.07
CA GLN A 48 14.11 1.04 2.61
C GLN A 48 13.97 2.10 1.49
N GLY A 49 12.77 2.66 1.36
CA GLY A 49 12.44 3.65 0.33
C GLY A 49 12.26 3.12 -1.10
N ALA A 50 12.36 1.81 -1.36
CA ALA A 50 12.12 1.26 -2.69
C ALA A 50 10.71 1.58 -3.22
N HIS A 51 9.71 1.53 -2.35
CA HIS A 51 8.31 1.80 -2.73
C HIS A 51 8.06 3.28 -3.08
N ILE A 52 8.77 4.21 -2.44
CA ILE A 52 8.74 5.62 -2.83
C ILE A 52 9.30 5.77 -4.24
N ARG A 53 10.43 5.12 -4.55
CA ARG A 53 11.02 5.14 -5.90
C ARG A 53 10.11 4.54 -6.97
N ILE A 54 9.32 3.52 -6.62
CA ILE A 54 8.31 2.99 -7.56
C ILE A 54 7.25 4.06 -7.83
N GLY A 55 6.75 4.75 -6.80
CA GLY A 55 5.85 5.88 -6.98
C GLY A 55 6.45 6.98 -7.86
N GLU A 56 7.71 7.36 -7.62
CA GLU A 56 8.43 8.36 -8.42
C GLU A 56 8.55 7.91 -9.90
N ALA A 57 8.75 6.62 -10.15
CA ALA A 57 8.76 6.08 -11.51
C ALA A 57 7.37 6.16 -12.16
N LEU A 58 6.31 5.83 -11.41
CA LEU A 58 4.92 5.93 -11.86
C LEU A 58 4.49 7.38 -12.14
N ALA A 59 5.06 8.36 -11.45
CA ALA A 59 4.79 9.79 -11.68
C ALA A 59 5.18 10.26 -13.09
N ASN A 60 6.06 9.53 -13.79
CA ASN A 60 6.49 9.87 -15.15
C ASN A 60 5.60 9.23 -16.24
N LEU A 61 4.51 8.55 -15.87
CA LEU A 61 3.56 8.01 -16.83
C LEU A 61 2.73 9.14 -17.45
N ASP A 62 2.72 9.20 -18.78
CA ASP A 62 2.00 10.20 -19.57
C ASP A 62 0.59 9.66 -19.90
N TYR A 63 -0.31 9.72 -18.90
CA TYR A 63 -1.72 9.37 -19.06
C TYR A 63 -2.61 10.50 -18.58
N ASP A 64 -3.58 10.87 -19.42
CA ASP A 64 -4.68 11.74 -19.04
C ASP A 64 -5.58 11.03 -18.00
N ASP A 65 -6.11 11.80 -17.05
CA ASP A 65 -7.08 11.32 -16.04
C ASP A 65 -6.67 10.07 -15.24
N LEU A 66 -5.37 9.93 -14.95
CA LEU A 66 -4.82 8.84 -14.14
C LEU A 66 -5.29 8.90 -12.67
N LEU A 67 -5.93 7.82 -12.20
CA LEU A 67 -6.23 7.60 -10.78
C LEU A 67 -5.37 6.46 -10.23
N ILE A 68 -4.58 6.77 -9.20
CA ILE A 68 -3.83 5.78 -8.44
C ILE A 68 -4.49 5.58 -7.08
N LEU A 69 -4.92 4.34 -6.81
CA LEU A 69 -5.55 3.96 -5.55
C LEU A 69 -4.66 3.02 -4.75
N GLY A 70 -4.11 3.54 -3.65
CA GLY A 70 -3.37 2.74 -2.68
C GLY A 70 -4.30 2.11 -1.65
N SER A 71 -4.61 0.83 -1.78
CA SER A 71 -5.40 0.08 -0.79
C SER A 71 -4.47 -0.55 0.26
N GLY A 72 -4.45 0.04 1.46
CA GLY A 72 -3.63 -0.41 2.58
C GLY A 72 -4.32 -0.15 3.91
N PHE A 73 -3.59 -0.37 5.01
CA PHE A 73 -4.09 -0.08 6.34
C PHE A 73 -2.93 0.33 7.23
N SER A 74 -2.96 1.54 7.81
CA SER A 74 -1.86 2.06 8.63
C SER A 74 -1.77 1.43 10.03
N PHE A 75 -2.52 0.34 10.28
CA PHE A 75 -2.34 -0.56 11.40
C PHE A 75 -2.43 -2.04 10.96
N HIS A 76 -1.36 -2.81 11.01
CA HIS A 76 -1.37 -4.25 10.66
C HIS A 76 -0.70 -5.16 11.69
N ASN A 77 -1.03 -4.96 12.97
CA ASN A 77 -0.64 -5.89 14.01
C ASN A 77 -1.77 -6.86 14.34
N MET A 78 -1.82 -8.01 13.66
CA MET A 78 -2.86 -9.02 13.85
C MET A 78 -2.94 -9.55 15.30
N ARG A 79 -1.82 -9.59 16.04
CA ARG A 79 -1.84 -9.97 17.46
C ARG A 79 -2.55 -8.93 18.30
N ALA A 80 -2.26 -7.65 18.07
CA ALA A 80 -2.88 -6.55 18.79
C ALA A 80 -4.31 -6.24 18.32
N PHE A 81 -4.69 -6.65 17.10
CA PHE A 81 -6.05 -6.52 16.56
C PHE A 81 -7.08 -7.32 17.37
N PHE A 82 -6.70 -8.50 17.84
CA PHE A 82 -7.56 -9.41 18.61
C PHE A 82 -7.25 -9.43 20.12
N ALA A 83 -6.33 -8.58 20.57
CA ALA A 83 -6.01 -8.42 21.99
C ALA A 83 -6.98 -7.43 22.66
N ALA A 84 -6.96 -7.41 23.99
CA ALA A 84 -7.70 -6.41 24.75
C ALA A 84 -7.23 -4.99 24.41
N ASP A 85 -8.17 -4.07 24.23
CA ASP A 85 -7.85 -2.68 23.91
C ASP A 85 -7.49 -1.89 25.18
N THR A 86 -6.19 -1.67 25.37
CA THR A 86 -5.62 -0.98 26.53
C THR A 86 -5.34 0.48 26.23
N ALA A 87 -5.20 1.31 27.27
CA ALA A 87 -4.78 2.71 27.10
C ALA A 87 -3.42 2.81 26.39
N GLN A 88 -2.51 1.87 26.67
CA GLN A 88 -1.20 1.82 26.04
C GLN A 88 -1.30 1.48 24.54
N SER A 89 -2.11 0.48 24.15
CA SER A 89 -2.28 0.13 22.74
C SER A 89 -2.93 1.26 21.94
N ARG A 90 -3.90 1.97 22.53
CA ARG A 90 -4.50 3.16 21.91
C ARG A 90 -3.48 4.27 21.73
N ALA A 91 -2.66 4.55 22.74
CA ALA A 91 -1.61 5.57 22.66
C ALA A 91 -0.56 5.25 21.58
N MET A 92 -0.17 3.98 21.42
CA MET A 92 0.78 3.58 20.36
C MET A 92 0.18 3.72 18.97
N ASN A 93 -1.10 3.34 18.76
CA ASN A 93 -1.77 3.53 17.48
C ASN A 93 -1.96 5.02 17.16
N GLN A 94 -2.44 5.81 18.12
CA GLN A 94 -2.61 7.26 17.95
C GLN A 94 -1.27 7.94 17.62
N GLY A 95 -0.20 7.61 18.33
CA GLY A 95 1.11 8.22 18.11
C GLY A 95 1.66 7.96 16.71
N PHE A 96 1.37 6.80 16.13
CA PHE A 96 1.76 6.48 14.76
C PHE A 96 0.91 7.22 13.73
N GLU A 97 -0.40 7.28 13.93
CA GLU A 97 -1.34 7.99 13.04
C GLU A 97 -1.09 9.50 13.04
N ASP A 98 -0.87 10.09 14.21
CA ASP A 98 -0.54 11.51 14.34
C ASP A 98 0.78 11.84 13.63
N TRP A 99 1.78 10.97 13.78
CA TRP A 99 3.05 11.11 13.08
C TRP A 99 2.86 11.00 11.56
N LEU A 100 2.10 10.02 11.07
CA LEU A 100 1.82 9.89 9.63
C LEU A 100 1.11 11.13 9.09
N LYS A 101 0.12 11.63 9.82
CA LYS A 101 -0.61 12.84 9.45
C LYS A 101 0.32 14.05 9.34
N ASP A 102 1.11 14.31 10.38
CA ASP A 102 2.07 15.41 10.37
C ASP A 102 3.08 15.27 9.23
N VAL A 103 3.71 14.10 9.10
CA VAL A 103 4.69 13.83 8.05
C VAL A 103 4.07 13.91 6.67
N LEU A 104 2.82 13.56 6.43
CA LEU A 104 2.26 13.56 5.08
C LEU A 104 1.59 14.88 4.69
N SER A 105 1.02 15.65 5.61
CA SER A 105 0.29 16.89 5.26
C SER A 105 0.94 18.19 5.69
N SER A 106 1.96 18.15 6.56
CA SER A 106 2.57 19.39 7.03
C SER A 106 3.31 20.13 5.91
N THR A 107 3.04 21.42 5.76
CA THR A 107 3.74 22.31 4.83
C THR A 107 5.02 22.91 5.41
N SER A 108 5.29 22.70 6.71
CA SER A 108 6.54 23.12 7.36
C SER A 108 7.67 22.11 7.22
N VAL A 109 7.36 20.86 6.89
CA VAL A 109 8.33 19.80 6.60
C VAL A 109 8.77 19.91 5.14
N SER A 110 10.07 20.03 4.90
CA SER A 110 10.61 20.03 3.53
C SER A 110 10.43 18.66 2.87
N GLU A 111 10.33 18.58 1.54
CA GLU A 111 10.14 17.28 0.87
C GLU A 111 11.33 16.32 1.09
N SER A 112 12.56 16.82 1.15
CA SER A 112 13.73 16.00 1.50
C SER A 112 13.59 15.38 2.90
N GLU A 113 13.16 16.19 3.88
CA GLU A 113 12.91 15.71 5.25
C GLU A 113 11.72 14.74 5.30
N ARG A 114 10.67 15.00 4.54
CA ARG A 114 9.48 14.14 4.44
C ARG A 114 9.85 12.76 3.90
N GLN A 115 10.59 12.73 2.79
CA GLN A 115 11.09 11.48 2.22
C GLN A 115 11.95 10.73 3.23
N GLU A 116 12.86 11.40 3.93
CA GLU A 116 13.73 10.75 4.92
C GLU A 116 12.94 10.19 6.11
N LYS A 117 11.93 10.92 6.62
CA LYS A 117 11.04 10.43 7.67
C LYS A 117 10.26 9.20 7.22
N LEU A 118 9.74 9.18 6.00
CA LEU A 118 9.02 8.02 5.46
C LEU A 118 9.95 6.82 5.20
N ARG A 119 11.18 7.06 4.71
CA ARG A 119 12.20 6.01 4.59
C ARG A 119 12.53 5.37 5.95
N ASN A 120 12.50 6.16 7.01
CA ASN A 120 12.77 5.75 8.38
C ASN A 120 11.50 5.65 9.25
N TRP A 121 10.35 5.31 8.66
CA TRP A 121 9.06 5.30 9.36
C TRP A 121 9.05 4.42 10.63
N GLU A 122 9.92 3.42 10.70
CA GLU A 122 10.09 2.54 11.86
C GLU A 122 10.51 3.28 13.13
N GLN A 123 11.11 4.46 13.00
CA GLN A 123 11.51 5.33 14.11
C GLN A 123 10.32 6.12 14.68
N ALA A 124 9.15 6.09 14.03
CA ALA A 124 7.97 6.79 14.48
C ALA A 124 7.41 6.20 15.78
N PRO A 125 6.73 7.01 16.61
CA PRO A 125 6.08 6.53 17.82
C PRO A 125 5.09 5.40 17.51
N GLY A 126 5.25 4.24 18.14
CA GLY A 126 4.33 3.11 17.93
C GLY A 126 4.45 2.41 16.57
N ALA A 127 5.43 2.75 15.72
CA ALA A 127 5.58 2.20 14.38
C ALA A 127 5.61 0.67 14.37
N ARG A 128 6.54 0.04 15.08
CA ARG A 128 6.66 -1.42 15.16
C ARG A 128 5.54 -2.09 15.95
N PHE A 129 4.77 -1.33 16.74
CA PHE A 129 3.52 -1.82 17.32
C PHE A 129 2.41 -1.87 16.27
N CYS A 130 2.26 -0.85 15.44
CA CYS A 130 1.25 -0.80 14.38
C CYS A 130 1.61 -1.75 13.23
N HIS A 131 2.89 -1.85 12.89
CA HIS A 131 3.43 -2.64 11.78
C HIS A 131 4.61 -3.49 12.27
N PRO A 132 4.33 -4.71 12.79
CA PRO A 132 5.39 -5.67 13.07
C PRO A 132 6.23 -5.99 11.82
N ARG A 133 5.60 -5.83 10.65
CA ARG A 133 6.16 -5.83 9.30
C ARG A 133 5.40 -4.80 8.46
N GLU A 134 6.02 -4.33 7.40
CA GLU A 134 5.63 -3.16 6.60
C GLU A 134 4.54 -3.40 5.54
N GLU A 135 4.05 -4.63 5.35
CA GLU A 135 3.28 -5.02 4.15
C GLU A 135 2.09 -4.11 3.79
N HIS A 136 1.34 -3.62 4.78
CA HIS A 136 0.12 -2.84 4.56
C HIS A 136 0.32 -1.32 4.62
N LEU A 137 1.54 -0.88 4.95
CA LEU A 137 1.96 0.53 4.88
C LEU A 137 2.57 0.88 3.51
N ILE A 138 2.99 -0.14 2.74
CA ILE A 138 3.62 0.01 1.42
C ILE A 138 2.77 0.84 0.43
N PRO A 139 1.45 0.60 0.27
CA PRO A 139 0.65 1.36 -0.70
C PRO A 139 0.70 2.87 -0.48
N LEU A 140 0.77 3.31 0.78
CA LEU A 140 0.90 4.71 1.14
C LEU A 140 2.22 5.32 0.64
N HIS A 141 3.33 4.58 0.75
CA HIS A 141 4.63 5.04 0.27
C HIS A 141 4.67 5.18 -1.25
N VAL A 142 3.96 4.30 -1.97
CA VAL A 142 3.83 4.38 -3.42
C VAL A 142 3.02 5.61 -3.82
N CYS A 143 1.83 5.81 -3.25
CA CYS A 143 1.01 6.99 -3.53
C CYS A 143 1.75 8.30 -3.20
N TYR A 144 2.47 8.34 -2.08
CA TYR A 144 3.32 9.47 -1.76
C TYR A 144 4.43 9.68 -2.80
N GLY A 145 5.10 8.61 -3.24
CA GLY A 145 6.15 8.68 -4.26
C GLY A 145 5.63 9.22 -5.60
N VAL A 146 4.39 8.89 -5.98
CA VAL A 146 3.75 9.47 -7.17
C VAL A 146 3.57 10.97 -6.99
N ALA A 147 3.03 11.38 -5.85
CA ALA A 147 2.69 12.78 -5.62
C ALA A 147 3.92 13.67 -5.40
N GLY A 148 4.95 13.16 -4.71
CA GLY A 148 6.19 13.88 -4.42
C GLY A 148 6.02 15.15 -3.58
N ARG A 149 4.90 15.28 -2.84
CA ARG A 149 4.55 16.49 -2.08
C ARG A 149 3.62 16.19 -0.89
N ALA A 150 3.38 17.20 -0.05
CA ALA A 150 2.37 17.15 1.00
C ALA A 150 0.97 16.80 0.46
N ALA A 151 0.23 16.00 1.22
CA ALA A 151 -1.17 15.64 0.95
C ALA A 151 -2.10 16.85 1.06
N ASP A 152 -3.04 16.97 0.13
CA ASP A 152 -4.08 18.00 0.14
C ASP A 152 -5.22 17.66 1.12
N MET A 153 -5.43 16.36 1.34
CA MET A 153 -6.47 15.84 2.21
C MET A 153 -5.89 14.83 3.18
N THR A 154 -6.31 14.94 4.44
CA THR A 154 -6.13 13.91 5.46
C THR A 154 -7.46 13.63 6.13
N ASP A 155 -7.79 12.36 6.29
CA ASP A 155 -8.92 11.90 7.09
C ASP A 155 -8.52 10.63 7.85
N SER A 156 -9.42 10.10 8.67
CA SER A 156 -9.17 8.88 9.43
C SER A 156 -10.42 8.04 9.57
N VAL A 157 -10.24 6.74 9.68
CA VAL A 157 -11.29 5.77 9.97
C VAL A 157 -10.88 4.94 11.18
N VAL A 158 -11.87 4.49 11.95
CA VAL A 158 -11.65 3.53 13.03
C VAL A 158 -12.23 2.18 12.63
N VAL A 159 -11.37 1.16 12.61
CA VAL A 159 -11.74 -0.24 12.31
C VAL A 159 -11.33 -1.10 13.49
N LEU A 160 -12.30 -1.79 14.12
CA LEU A 160 -12.09 -2.61 15.33
C LEU A 160 -11.25 -1.90 16.41
N ASN A 161 -11.60 -0.65 16.72
CA ASN A 161 -10.92 0.21 17.70
C ASN A 161 -9.48 0.61 17.34
N LYS A 162 -9.06 0.45 16.07
CA LYS A 162 -7.78 0.94 15.56
C LYS A 162 -8.04 2.06 14.57
N GLN A 163 -7.44 3.22 14.83
CA GLN A 163 -7.44 4.33 13.90
C GLN A 163 -6.49 4.02 12.74
N ALA A 164 -6.89 4.42 11.53
CA ALA A 164 -6.06 4.41 10.34
C ALA A 164 -6.32 5.66 9.49
N GLY A 165 -5.29 6.16 8.83
CA GLY A 165 -5.31 7.38 8.04
C GLY A 165 -5.74 7.16 6.59
N ILE A 166 -6.35 8.21 6.02
CA ILE A 166 -6.69 8.35 4.60
C ILE A 166 -5.98 9.60 4.09
N PHE A 167 -5.28 9.50 2.97
CA PHE A 167 -4.46 10.57 2.41
C PHE A 167 -4.82 10.78 0.93
N GLY A 168 -4.96 12.05 0.52
CA GLY A 168 -5.32 12.41 -0.84
C GLY A 168 -4.40 13.47 -1.43
N TRP A 169 -4.07 13.29 -2.70
CA TRP A 169 -3.36 14.25 -3.54
C TRP A 169 -4.18 14.45 -4.81
N PHE A 170 -4.41 15.71 -5.17
CA PHE A 170 -5.20 16.08 -6.33
C PHE A 170 -4.38 16.95 -7.26
N ASN A 171 -4.58 16.80 -8.57
CA ASN A 171 -3.97 17.75 -9.50
C ASN A 171 -4.59 19.14 -9.28
N PRO A 172 -3.78 20.21 -9.21
CA PRO A 172 -4.33 21.55 -9.27
C PRO A 172 -5.08 21.69 -10.60
N ALA A 173 -6.35 22.07 -10.51
CA ALA A 173 -7.20 22.36 -11.66
C ALA A 173 -6.67 23.54 -12.49
#